data_AF-A0A971HG88-F1
#
_entry.id   AF-A0A971HG88-F1
#
_cell.length_a   1.000
_cell.length_b   1.000
_cell.length_c   1.000
_cell.angle_alpha   90.00
_cell.angle_beta   90.00
_cell.angle_gamma   90.00
#
_symmetry.space_group_name_H-M   'P 1'
#
loop_
_entity.id
_entity.type
_entity.pdbx_description
1 polymer ?
#
loop_
_entity_poly.entity_id
_entity_poly.type
_entity_poly.pdbx_seq_one_letter_code
_entity_poly.pdbx_strand_id
1 'polypeptide(L)'
;MDKNIVGLEKVLKVASEAAGNEYKLIKGKKIMFESTLENGESIILCTPLSKYHETIDAGWVVITLVQYELMESYDNAIIIFRLEGQKLLMVNWVDIKPLLIESCMQYTENSKEHWKLNIHDDHIKVSGNDETLNVKAFIYTD
;
A
#
# COMPACT_ATOMS: atom_id res chain seq x y z
N MET A 1 23.04 7.41 0.24
CA MET A 1 22.80 5.98 0.47
C MET A 1 21.69 5.58 -0.47
N ASP A 2 22.00 4.80 -1.50
CA ASP A 2 20.96 4.18 -2.32
C ASP A 2 20.14 3.30 -1.40
N LYS A 3 18.88 3.69 -1.18
CA LYS A 3 17.99 2.91 -0.33
C LYS A 3 17.77 1.59 -1.05
N ASN A 4 18.19 0.50 -0.41
CA ASN A 4 18.03 -0.86 -0.91
C ASN A 4 16.52 -1.20 -0.94
N ILE A 5 15.82 -0.79 -1.99
CA ILE A 5 14.36 -0.83 -2.11
C ILE A 5 13.99 -1.35 -3.49
N VAL A 6 12.91 -2.13 -3.56
CA VAL A 6 12.36 -2.63 -4.82
C VAL A 6 11.83 -1.47 -5.66
N GLY A 7 12.32 -1.35 -6.90
CA GLY A 7 11.87 -0.33 -7.84
C GLY A 7 10.39 -0.45 -8.19
N LEU A 8 9.75 0.69 -8.46
CA LEU A 8 8.34 0.74 -8.87
C LEU A 8 8.08 -0.15 -10.10
N GLU A 9 8.93 -0.04 -11.13
CA GLU A 9 8.78 -0.80 -12.37
C GLU A 9 8.81 -2.31 -12.14
N LYS A 10 9.61 -2.80 -11.19
CA LYS A 10 9.66 -4.21 -10.84
C LYS A 10 8.35 -4.68 -10.20
N VAL A 11 7.82 -3.89 -9.25
CA VAL A 11 6.51 -4.19 -8.64
C VAL A 11 5.42 -4.21 -9.69
N LEU A 12 5.39 -3.23 -10.60
CA LEU A 12 4.38 -3.17 -11.66
C LEU A 12 4.48 -4.33 -12.64
N LYS A 13 5.70 -4.73 -13.01
CA LYS A 13 5.92 -5.88 -13.89
C LYS A 13 5.35 -7.16 -13.28
N VAL A 14 5.76 -7.50 -12.06
CA VAL A 14 5.32 -8.71 -11.37
C VAL A 14 3.81 -8.68 -11.11
N ALA A 15 3.27 -7.55 -10.68
CA ALA A 15 1.82 -7.41 -10.44
C ALA A 15 1.02 -7.56 -11.74
N SER A 16 1.51 -7.01 -12.85
CA SER A 16 0.84 -7.13 -14.16
C SER A 16 0.88 -8.56 -14.68
N GLU A 17 2.00 -9.26 -14.53
CA GLU A 17 2.12 -10.68 -14.87
C GLU A 17 1.14 -11.52 -14.05
N ALA A 18 1.01 -11.25 -12.74
CA ALA A 18 0.09 -11.96 -11.86
C ALA A 18 -1.40 -11.67 -12.17
N ALA A 19 -1.72 -10.45 -12.61
CA ALA A 19 -3.08 -10.05 -12.98
C ALA A 19 -3.49 -10.49 -14.39
N GLY A 20 -2.55 -10.97 -15.21
CA GLY A 20 -2.77 -11.28 -16.63
C GLY A 20 -2.92 -10.04 -17.53
N ASN A 21 -2.83 -8.83 -16.97
CA ASN A 21 -2.99 -7.56 -17.68
C ASN A 21 -2.09 -6.47 -17.08
N GLU A 22 -1.74 -5.48 -17.90
CA GLU A 22 -0.90 -4.35 -17.49
C GLU A 22 -1.60 -3.46 -16.46
N TYR A 23 -0.90 -3.11 -15.37
CA TYR A 23 -1.27 -2.02 -14.48
C TYR A 23 -0.84 -0.66 -15.05
N LYS A 24 -1.79 0.24 -15.23
CA LYS A 24 -1.58 1.58 -15.79
C LYS A 24 -1.73 2.65 -14.71
N LEU A 25 -0.88 3.68 -14.76
CA LEU A 25 -0.93 4.77 -13.81
C LEU A 25 -2.25 5.56 -13.95
N ILE A 26 -2.98 5.70 -12.85
CA ILE A 26 -4.19 6.54 -12.82
C ILE A 26 -3.78 8.00 -13.01
N LYS A 27 -4.43 8.70 -13.96
CA LYS A 27 -4.10 10.09 -14.31
C LYS A 27 -4.08 11.00 -13.07
N GLY A 28 -2.98 11.74 -12.90
CA GLY A 28 -2.80 12.66 -11.78
C GLY A 28 -2.41 11.99 -10.46
N LYS A 29 -2.18 10.66 -10.44
CA LYS A 29 -1.63 9.92 -9.30
C LYS A 29 -0.16 9.57 -9.55
N LYS A 30 0.51 9.11 -8.50
CA LYS A 30 1.93 8.69 -8.54
C LYS A 30 2.15 7.24 -8.16
N ILE A 31 1.24 6.68 -7.35
CA ILE A 31 1.39 5.36 -6.75
C ILE A 31 0.11 4.52 -6.84
N MET A 32 -0.91 5.00 -7.58
CA MET A 32 -2.18 4.31 -7.80
C MET A 32 -2.24 3.88 -9.25
N PHE A 33 -2.46 2.59 -9.48
CA PHE A 33 -2.48 1.98 -10.79
C PHE A 33 -3.73 1.13 -10.94
N GLU A 34 -4.29 1.07 -12.14
CA GLU A 34 -5.49 0.31 -12.44
C GLU A 34 -5.23 -0.73 -13.52
N SER A 35 -5.97 -1.82 -13.46
CA SER A 35 -6.03 -2.84 -14.48
C SER A 35 -7.43 -3.47 -14.53
N THR A 36 -7.57 -4.49 -15.37
CA THR A 36 -8.77 -5.32 -15.47
C THR A 36 -8.33 -6.77 -15.40
N LEU A 37 -8.97 -7.56 -14.55
CA LEU A 37 -8.72 -9.00 -14.46
C LEU A 37 -9.31 -9.73 -15.68
N GLU A 38 -8.88 -10.97 -15.92
CA GLU A 38 -9.38 -11.77 -17.04
C GLU A 38 -10.91 -12.00 -17.00
N ASN A 39 -11.51 -11.99 -15.81
CA ASN A 39 -12.95 -12.10 -15.60
C ASN A 39 -13.73 -10.79 -15.86
N GLY A 40 -13.03 -9.71 -16.23
CA GLY A 40 -13.62 -8.39 -16.47
C GLY A 40 -13.75 -7.49 -15.24
N GLU A 41 -13.41 -7.98 -14.05
CA GLU A 41 -13.42 -7.16 -12.83
C GLU A 41 -12.33 -6.10 -12.85
N SER A 42 -12.67 -4.92 -12.35
CA SER A 42 -11.72 -3.83 -12.16
C SER A 42 -10.80 -4.13 -10.97
N ILE A 43 -9.50 -3.83 -11.12
CA ILE A 43 -8.53 -3.98 -10.03
C ILE A 43 -7.64 -2.76 -9.92
N ILE A 44 -7.39 -2.32 -8.67
CA ILE A 44 -6.49 -1.22 -8.36
C ILE A 44 -5.32 -1.70 -7.48
N LEU A 45 -4.12 -1.20 -7.81
CA LEU A 45 -2.89 -1.39 -7.07
C LEU A 45 -2.42 -0.05 -6.49
N CYS A 46 -2.28 0.01 -5.17
CA CYS A 46 -1.57 1.08 -4.47
C CYS A 46 -0.17 0.59 -4.08
N THR A 47 0.91 1.27 -4.48
CA THR A 47 2.28 0.86 -4.10
C THR A 47 3.08 1.98 -3.41
N PRO A 48 2.74 2.27 -2.14
CA PRO A 48 3.43 3.31 -1.38
C PRO A 48 4.87 2.90 -1.06
N LEU A 49 5.76 3.89 -1.13
CA LEU A 49 7.11 3.80 -0.61
C LEU A 49 7.08 4.20 0.86
N SER A 50 7.51 3.31 1.76
CA SER A 50 7.59 3.64 3.18
C SER A 50 8.78 4.55 3.49
N LYS A 51 8.61 5.39 4.52
CA LYS A 51 9.71 6.10 5.17
C LYS A 51 10.07 5.37 6.45
N TYR A 52 11.24 4.75 6.51
CA TYR A 52 11.70 4.07 7.72
C TYR A 52 11.88 5.05 8.89
N HIS A 53 11.47 4.61 10.08
CA HIS A 53 11.54 5.39 11.31
C HIS A 53 12.22 4.57 12.42
N GLU A 54 13.49 4.90 12.70
CA GLU A 54 14.37 4.16 13.61
C GLU A 54 13.78 3.95 15.02
N THR A 55 13.11 4.95 15.59
CA THR A 55 12.60 4.87 16.98
C THR A 55 11.55 3.78 17.18
N ILE A 56 10.78 3.46 16.15
CA ILE A 56 9.70 2.46 16.20
C ILE A 56 10.01 1.22 15.37
N ASP A 57 11.20 1.17 14.75
CA ASP A 57 11.65 0.10 13.86
C ASP A 57 10.57 -0.33 12.86
N ALA A 58 10.06 0.65 12.11
CA ALA A 58 8.95 0.44 11.18
C ALA A 58 9.02 1.37 9.96
N GLY A 59 8.45 0.91 8.86
CA GLY A 59 8.13 1.77 7.72
C GLY A 59 6.90 2.62 8.02
N TRP A 60 6.95 3.91 7.74
CA TRP A 60 5.78 4.80 7.86
C TRP A 60 5.18 5.06 6.48
N VAL A 61 3.88 4.82 6.35
CA VAL A 61 3.06 5.17 5.18
C VAL A 61 1.83 5.98 5.59
N VAL A 62 1.37 6.84 4.69
CA VAL A 62 0.12 7.57 4.79
C VAL A 62 -0.84 7.05 3.73
N ILE A 63 -2.06 6.72 4.13
CA ILE A 63 -3.19 6.47 3.22
C ILE A 63 -4.16 7.64 3.35
N THR A 64 -4.33 8.42 2.29
CA THR A 64 -5.26 9.56 2.28
C THR A 64 -6.69 9.13 2.03
N LEU A 65 -7.67 9.94 2.42
CA LEU A 65 -9.08 9.69 2.12
C LEU A 65 -9.31 9.49 0.61
N VAL A 66 -8.66 10.28 -0.23
CA VAL A 66 -8.74 10.13 -1.70
C VAL A 66 -8.22 8.77 -2.17
N GLN A 67 -7.18 8.21 -1.54
CA GLN A 67 -6.69 6.87 -1.88
C GLN A 67 -7.63 5.79 -1.38
N TYR A 68 -8.18 5.95 -0.17
CA TYR A 68 -9.20 5.07 0.40
C TYR A 68 -10.42 4.99 -0.53
N GLU A 69 -10.99 6.13 -0.91
CA GLU A 69 -12.17 6.21 -1.79
C GLU A 69 -11.91 5.60 -3.17
N LEU A 70 -10.70 5.76 -3.70
CA LEU A 70 -10.29 5.11 -4.94
C LEU A 70 -10.17 3.59 -4.80
N MET A 71 -9.67 3.07 -3.68
CA MET A 71 -9.61 1.62 -3.47
C MET A 71 -11.00 1.01 -3.28
N GLU A 72 -11.91 1.76 -2.66
CA GLU A 72 -13.31 1.39 -2.49
C GLU A 72 -14.12 1.34 -3.79
N SER A 73 -13.71 2.09 -4.81
CA SER A 73 -14.47 2.20 -6.06
C SER A 73 -14.19 1.11 -7.08
N TYR A 74 -13.30 0.16 -6.78
CA TYR A 74 -12.92 -0.96 -7.65
C TYR A 74 -13.42 -2.27 -7.07
N ASP A 75 -13.64 -3.27 -7.93
CA ASP A 75 -14.09 -4.61 -7.49
C ASP A 75 -13.02 -5.29 -6.64
N ASN A 76 -11.74 -5.09 -7.01
CA ASN A 76 -10.58 -5.61 -6.30
C ASN A 76 -9.58 -4.50 -6.02
N ALA A 77 -8.93 -4.55 -4.85
CA ALA A 77 -7.90 -3.60 -4.48
C ALA A 77 -6.77 -4.27 -3.68
N ILE A 78 -5.52 -3.96 -4.04
CA ILE A 78 -4.32 -4.51 -3.40
C ILE A 78 -3.38 -3.36 -3.05
N ILE A 79 -2.72 -3.46 -1.90
CA ILE A 79 -1.62 -2.59 -1.51
C ILE A 79 -0.31 -3.39 -1.48
N ILE A 80 0.71 -2.91 -2.19
CA ILE A 80 2.08 -3.45 -2.12
C ILE A 80 3.00 -2.39 -1.55
N PHE A 81 3.33 -2.51 -0.26
CA PHE A 81 4.27 -1.63 0.42
C PHE A 81 5.70 -1.95 -0.02
N ARG A 82 6.43 -0.90 -0.43
CA ARG A 82 7.87 -0.98 -0.73
C ARG A 82 8.67 -0.51 0.47
N LEU A 83 9.44 -1.41 1.06
CA LEU A 83 10.13 -1.23 2.33
C LEU A 83 11.66 -1.27 2.14
N GLU A 84 12.40 -0.72 3.09
CA GLU A 84 13.87 -0.80 3.10
C GLU A 84 14.34 -2.26 3.28
N GLY A 85 15.47 -2.60 2.64
CA GLY A 85 16.04 -3.95 2.66
C GLY A 85 15.50 -4.90 1.59
N GLN A 86 15.09 -4.38 0.42
CA GLN A 86 14.41 -5.12 -0.65
C GLN A 86 13.12 -5.80 -0.20
N LYS A 87 12.47 -5.27 0.84
CA LYS A 87 11.29 -5.89 1.40
C LYS A 87 10.03 -5.41 0.69
N LEU A 88 9.13 -6.34 0.41
CA LEU A 88 7.76 -6.07 -0.01
C LEU A 88 6.80 -6.64 1.03
N LEU A 89 5.67 -5.97 1.19
CA LEU A 89 4.56 -6.46 1.99
C LEU A 89 3.28 -6.22 1.18
N MET A 90 2.55 -7.29 0.89
CA MET A 90 1.32 -7.26 0.11
C MET A 90 0.11 -7.50 1.00
N VAL A 91 -0.95 -6.73 0.80
CA VAL A 91 -2.19 -6.83 1.57
C VAL A 91 -3.38 -6.63 0.63
N ASN A 92 -4.42 -7.45 0.76
CA ASN A 92 -5.69 -7.17 0.09
C ASN A 92 -6.41 -6.04 0.83
N TRP A 93 -7.04 -5.15 0.08
CA TRP A 93 -7.73 -4.00 0.64
C TRP A 93 -8.79 -4.39 1.69
N VAL A 94 -9.51 -5.49 1.44
CA VAL A 94 -10.55 -6.01 2.35
C VAL A 94 -10.02 -6.36 3.74
N ASP A 95 -8.73 -6.72 3.86
CA ASP A 95 -8.11 -7.11 5.11
C ASP A 95 -7.65 -5.89 5.94
N ILE A 96 -7.22 -4.81 5.27
CA ILE A 96 -6.69 -3.62 5.94
C ILE A 96 -7.72 -2.52 6.15
N LYS A 97 -8.73 -2.42 5.28
CA LYS A 97 -9.80 -1.42 5.38
C LYS A 97 -10.48 -1.38 6.75
N PRO A 98 -10.78 -2.50 7.44
CA PRO A 98 -11.41 -2.45 8.76
C PRO A 98 -10.61 -1.70 9.82
N LEU A 99 -9.29 -1.57 9.64
CA LEU A 99 -8.42 -0.83 10.56
C LEU A 99 -8.43 0.69 10.30
N LEU A 100 -8.90 1.12 9.14
CA LEU A 100 -8.92 2.53 8.70
C LEU A 100 -10.22 3.21 9.13
N ILE A 101 -10.51 3.17 10.44
CA ILE A 101 -11.73 3.74 11.01
C ILE A 101 -11.63 5.27 11.14
N GLU A 102 -12.77 5.94 11.02
CA GLU A 102 -12.86 7.42 11.02
C GLU A 102 -12.29 8.04 12.31
N SER A 103 -12.46 7.40 13.47
CA SER A 103 -11.91 7.87 14.75
C SER A 103 -10.37 7.87 14.80
N CYS A 104 -9.71 7.09 13.93
CA CYS A 104 -8.24 7.06 13.79
C CYS A 104 -7.74 7.99 12.67
N MET A 105 -8.65 8.65 11.95
CA MET A 105 -8.30 9.56 10.87
C MET A 105 -7.69 10.86 11.43
N GLN A 106 -6.64 11.33 10.78
CA GLN A 106 -5.91 12.54 11.13
C GLN A 106 -6.03 13.57 10.02
N TYR A 107 -5.85 14.84 10.37
CA TYR A 107 -5.77 15.93 9.41
C TYR A 107 -4.39 16.60 9.49
N THR A 108 -3.77 16.83 8.32
CA THR A 108 -2.61 17.73 8.17
C THR A 108 -2.81 18.59 6.93
N GLU A 109 -2.21 19.78 6.87
CA GLU A 109 -2.34 20.64 5.69
C GLU A 109 -1.86 19.97 4.40
N ASN A 110 -0.78 19.18 4.50
CA ASN A 110 -0.13 18.50 3.38
C ASN A 110 -0.86 17.24 2.90
N SER A 111 -1.33 16.40 3.82
CA SER A 111 -1.96 15.11 3.48
C SER A 111 -3.49 15.14 3.56
N LYS A 112 -4.07 16.26 4.03
CA LYS A 112 -5.49 16.41 4.34
C LYS A 112 -5.95 15.30 5.28
N GLU A 113 -7.14 14.76 5.09
CA GLU A 113 -7.67 13.61 5.81
C GLU A 113 -6.91 12.33 5.43
N HIS A 114 -6.36 11.64 6.43
CA HIS A 114 -5.54 10.46 6.20
C HIS A 114 -5.38 9.57 7.44
N TRP A 115 -4.98 8.33 7.20
CA TRP A 115 -4.50 7.39 8.23
C TRP A 115 -2.99 7.25 8.14
N LYS A 116 -2.36 7.09 9.30
CA LYS A 116 -0.92 6.80 9.42
C LYS A 116 -0.73 5.34 9.79
N LEU A 117 0.01 4.64 8.94
CA LEU A 117 0.31 3.22 9.09
C LEU A 117 1.78 3.05 9.45
N ASN A 118 2.03 2.23 10.47
CA ASN A 118 3.33 1.68 10.78
C ASN A 118 3.38 0.25 10.22
N ILE A 119 4.33 0.00 9.33
CA ILE A 119 4.52 -1.25 8.61
C ILE A 119 5.72 -1.95 9.23
N HIS A 120 5.47 -2.98 10.02
CA HIS A 120 6.47 -3.88 10.55
C HIS A 120 6.61 -5.10 9.64
N ASP A 121 7.64 -5.92 9.87
CA ASP A 121 7.87 -7.12 9.08
C ASP A 121 6.79 -8.21 9.29
N ASP A 122 6.07 -8.17 10.40
CA ASP A 122 5.10 -9.20 10.83
C ASP A 122 3.69 -8.66 11.11
N HIS A 123 3.51 -7.33 11.15
CA HIS A 123 2.20 -6.72 11.35
C HIS A 123 2.12 -5.29 10.80
N ILE A 124 0.89 -4.82 10.62
CA ILE A 124 0.57 -3.42 10.34
C ILE A 124 -0.23 -2.85 11.51
N LYS A 125 0.14 -1.64 11.93
CA LYS A 125 -0.58 -0.87 12.94
C LYS A 125 -1.04 0.46 12.38
N VAL A 126 -2.33 0.77 12.53
CA VAL A 126 -2.88 2.11 12.24
C VAL A 126 -2.77 2.95 13.51
N SER A 127 -2.25 4.18 13.38
CA SER A 127 -2.11 5.09 14.53
C SER A 127 -3.46 5.40 15.16
N GLY A 128 -3.58 5.17 16.47
CA GLY A 128 -4.83 5.37 17.21
C GLY A 128 -5.80 4.19 17.16
N ASN A 129 -5.44 3.11 16.44
CA ASN A 129 -6.17 1.85 16.47
C ASN A 129 -5.42 0.84 17.35
N ASP A 130 -6.15 0.15 18.22
CA ASP A 130 -5.59 -0.89 19.10
C ASP A 130 -5.45 -2.25 18.38
N GLU A 131 -6.18 -2.44 17.29
CA GLU A 131 -6.08 -3.62 16.45
C GLU A 131 -4.88 -3.56 15.49
N THR A 132 -4.35 -4.73 15.16
CA THR A 132 -3.25 -4.89 14.20
C THR A 132 -3.61 -5.94 13.17
N LEU A 133 -3.13 -5.77 11.94
CA LEU A 133 -3.22 -6.78 10.91
C LEU A 133 -1.93 -7.59 10.88
N ASN A 134 -2.00 -8.90 11.16
CA ASN A 134 -0.86 -9.79 11.02
C ASN A 134 -0.55 -10.01 9.54
N VAL A 135 0.70 -9.82 9.17
CA VAL A 135 1.17 -9.90 7.78
C VAL A 135 2.58 -10.49 7.77
N LYS A 136 3.18 -10.61 6.59
CA LYS A 136 4.58 -11.01 6.48
C LYS A 136 5.25 -10.25 5.36
N ALA A 137 6.25 -9.45 5.70
CA ALA A 137 7.18 -8.90 4.73
C ALA A 137 8.09 -10.02 4.21
N PHE A 138 8.43 -9.92 2.93
CA PHE A 138 9.36 -10.84 2.28
C PHE A 138 10.44 -10.06 1.55
N ILE A 139 11.64 -10.63 1.52
CA ILE A 139 12.76 -10.08 0.75
C ILE A 139 12.51 -10.47 -0.71
N TYR A 140 12.39 -9.47 -1.56
CA TYR A 140 12.32 -9.64 -2.99
C TYR A 140 13.72 -9.93 -3.54
N THR A 141 13.82 -11.02 -4.30
CA THR A 141 15.03 -11.44 -5.03
C THR A 141 14.66 -11.54 -6.51
N ASP A 142 15.50 -10.96 -7.38
CA ASP A 142 15.34 -11.11 -8.84
C ASP A 142 15.58 -12.54 -9.33
#